data_AF-A0AB39USD2-F1
#
_entry.id   AF-A0AB39USD2-F1
#
_cell.length_a   1.000
_cell.length_b   1.000
_cell.length_c   1.000
_cell.angle_alpha   90.00
_cell.angle_beta   90.00
_cell.angle_gamma   90.00
#
_symmetry.space_group_name_H-M   'P 1'
#
loop_
_entity.id
_entity.type
_entity.pdbx_description
1 polymer ?
#
loop_
_entity_poly.entity_id
_entity_poly.type
_entity_poly.pdbx_seq_one_letter_code
_entity_poly.pdbx_strand_id
1 'polypeptide(L)'
;MRRHPFVSESHEGSPAFEWIVLGVVACCTLLAVLRHQMAATIIISVAAIVLGLLRIILRQRSPWKVRSVGFDAFISICWGIGLLSTFFSVWLLL
;
A
#
# COMPACT_ATOMS: atom_id res chain seq x y z
N MET A 1 -2.66 -35.89 -23.19
CA MET A 1 -2.65 -35.46 -21.76
C MET A 1 -1.60 -34.36 -21.60
N ARG A 2 -1.99 -33.09 -21.73
CA ARG A 2 -1.07 -31.97 -21.46
C ARG A 2 -0.98 -31.81 -19.95
N ARG A 3 0.16 -32.16 -19.36
CA ARG A 3 0.43 -31.90 -17.94
C ARG A 3 0.51 -30.39 -17.77
N HIS A 4 -0.52 -29.77 -17.19
CA HIS A 4 -0.39 -28.40 -16.71
C HIS A 4 0.79 -28.41 -15.72
N PRO A 5 1.84 -27.62 -15.93
CA PRO A 5 2.92 -27.56 -14.97
C PRO A 5 2.31 -27.04 -13.67
N PHE A 6 2.38 -27.85 -12.61
CA PHE A 6 2.04 -27.41 -11.26
C PHE A 6 3.14 -26.46 -10.80
N VAL A 7 2.99 -25.19 -11.15
CA VAL A 7 3.69 -24.09 -10.50
C VAL A 7 3.05 -23.96 -9.12
N SER A 8 3.83 -24.06 -8.05
CA SER A 8 3.26 -23.96 -6.70
C SER A 8 2.73 -22.54 -6.46
N GLU A 9 1.43 -22.36 -6.55
CA GLU A 9 0.70 -21.19 -6.03
C GLU A 9 0.80 -21.09 -4.49
N SER A 10 1.42 -22.07 -3.83
CA SER A 10 1.68 -22.09 -2.38
C SER A 10 2.56 -20.94 -1.86
N HIS A 11 3.15 -20.14 -2.76
CA HIS A 11 3.89 -18.91 -2.46
C HIS A 11 3.20 -17.65 -3.00
N GLU A 12 1.94 -17.74 -3.46
CA GLU A 12 1.14 -16.58 -3.78
C GLU A 12 0.64 -15.91 -2.51
N GLY A 13 0.54 -14.57 -2.57
CA GLY A 13 0.15 -13.76 -1.44
C GLY A 13 -1.19 -14.18 -0.85
N SER A 14 -1.40 -13.90 0.44
CA SER A 14 -2.70 -14.15 1.04
C SER A 14 -3.72 -13.14 0.48
N PRO A 15 -4.77 -13.58 -0.22
CA PRO A 15 -5.75 -12.67 -0.84
C PRO A 15 -6.42 -11.76 0.21
N ALA A 16 -6.52 -12.21 1.46
CA ALA A 16 -7.05 -11.43 2.57
C ALA A 16 -6.33 -10.08 2.78
N PHE A 17 -5.00 -10.03 2.60
CA PHE A 17 -4.26 -8.80 2.80
C PHE A 17 -4.54 -7.78 1.70
N GLU A 18 -4.64 -8.24 0.44
CA GLU A 18 -4.99 -7.40 -0.70
C GLU A 18 -6.38 -6.77 -0.53
N TRP A 19 -7.35 -7.55 -0.02
CA TRP A 19 -8.70 -7.05 0.28
C TRP A 19 -8.72 -6.00 1.40
N ILE A 20 -7.88 -6.15 2.42
CA ILE A 20 -7.77 -5.14 3.50
C ILE A 20 -7.24 -3.82 2.91
N VAL A 21 -6.18 -3.88 2.10
CA VAL A 21 -5.62 -2.68 1.46
C VAL A 21 -6.65 -2.04 0.54
N LEU A 22 -7.37 -2.83 -0.25
CA LEU A 22 -8.46 -2.35 -1.09
C LEU A 22 -9.54 -1.66 -0.27
N GLY A 23 -9.92 -2.22 0.88
CA GLY A 23 -10.88 -1.62 1.81
C GLY A 23 -10.41 -0.27 2.36
N VAL A 24 -9.13 -0.15 2.73
CA VAL A 24 -8.53 1.11 3.18
C VAL A 24 -8.57 2.16 2.07
N VAL A 25 -8.16 1.80 0.85
CA VAL A 25 -8.17 2.70 -0.30
C VAL A 25 -9.59 3.17 -0.60
N ALA A 26 -10.57 2.26 -0.64
CA ALA A 26 -11.97 2.60 -0.87
C ALA A 26 -12.51 3.55 0.21
N CYS A 27 -12.19 3.31 1.49
CA CYS A 27 -12.55 4.20 2.59
C CYS A 27 -11.95 5.61 2.41
N CYS A 28 -10.67 5.71 2.05
CA CYS A 28 -10.02 6.98 1.74
C CYS A 28 -10.70 7.71 0.58
N THR A 29 -11.08 6.99 -0.48
CA THR A 29 -11.82 7.57 -1.61
C THR A 29 -13.17 8.13 -1.17
N LEU A 30 -13.92 7.40 -0.34
CA LEU A 30 -15.19 7.90 0.20
C LEU A 30 -15.00 9.16 1.05
N LEU A 31 -14.00 9.19 1.94
CA LEU A 31 -13.66 10.37 2.73
C LEU A 31 -13.29 11.57 1.85
N ALA A 32 -12.58 11.35 0.75
CA ALA A 32 -12.23 12.40 -0.21
C ALA A 32 -13.48 12.97 -0.91
N VAL A 33 -14.43 12.11 -1.30
CA VAL A 33 -15.72 12.52 -1.91
C VAL A 33 -16.56 13.34 -0.92
N LEU A 34 -16.54 12.97 0.36
CA LEU A 34 -17.22 13.69 1.45
C LEU A 34 -16.52 15.01 1.86
N ARG A 35 -15.53 15.47 1.08
CA ARG A 35 -14.73 16.69 1.33
C ARG A 35 -13.84 16.63 2.57
N HIS A 36 -13.63 15.46 3.17
CA HIS A 36 -12.66 15.25 4.25
C HIS A 36 -11.26 14.91 3.68
N GLN A 37 -10.76 15.79 2.81
CA GLN A 37 -9.51 15.59 2.06
C GLN A 37 -8.28 15.45 2.97
N MET A 38 -8.26 16.17 4.09
CA MET A 38 -7.18 16.09 5.08
C MET A 38 -7.10 14.70 5.71
N ALA A 39 -8.24 14.17 6.15
CA ALA A 39 -8.31 12.84 6.75
C ALA A 39 -7.94 11.75 5.73
N ALA A 40 -8.49 11.81 4.51
CA ALA A 40 -8.18 10.87 3.45
C ALA A 40 -6.68 10.82 3.12
N THR A 41 -6.04 12.00 3.00
CA THR A 41 -4.62 12.10 2.66
C THR A 41 -3.72 11.59 3.78
N ILE A 42 -4.04 11.88 5.04
CA ILE A 42 -3.29 11.37 6.18
C ILE A 42 -3.39 9.85 6.26
N ILE A 43 -4.61 9.29 6.15
CA ILE A 43 -4.85 7.86 6.27
C ILE A 43 -4.11 7.09 5.16
N ILE A 44 -4.20 7.53 3.90
CA ILE A 44 -3.53 6.84 2.79
C ILE A 44 -2.00 6.96 2.88
N SER A 45 -1.49 8.09 3.36
CA SER A 45 -0.05 8.29 3.53
C SER A 45 0.51 7.41 4.65
N VAL A 46 -0.17 7.35 5.79
CA VAL A 46 0.18 6.47 6.90
C VAL A 46 0.08 5.01 6.46
N ALA A 47 -0.98 4.64 5.75
CA ALA A 47 -1.13 3.29 5.22
C ALA A 47 0.05 2.93 4.30
N ALA A 48 0.45 3.79 3.38
CA ALA A 48 1.59 3.55 2.50
C ALA A 48 2.90 3.32 3.29
N ILE A 49 3.19 4.15 4.30
CA ILE A 49 4.38 3.99 5.16
C ILE A 49 4.32 2.67 5.94
N VAL A 50 3.18 2.37 6.56
CA VAL A 50 2.98 1.14 7.34
C VAL A 50 3.14 -0.09 6.47
N LEU A 51 2.62 -0.07 5.24
CA LEU A 51 2.80 -1.16 4.27
C LEU A 51 4.28 -1.35 3.89
N GLY A 52 5.02 -0.26 3.69
CA GLY A 52 6.46 -0.30 3.46
C GLY A 52 7.25 -0.86 4.64
N LEU A 53 6.90 -0.47 5.87
CA LEU A 53 7.52 -0.98 7.10
C LEU A 53 7.20 -2.46 7.34
N LEU A 54 5.93 -2.85 7.20
CA LEU A 54 5.50 -4.26 7.29
C LEU A 54 6.28 -5.12 6.29
N ARG A 55 6.60 -4.57 5.11
CA ARG A 55 7.37 -5.27 4.10
C ARG A 55 8.83 -5.48 4.49
N ILE A 56 9.46 -4.50 5.13
CA ILE A 56 10.82 -4.64 5.69
C ILE A 56 10.82 -5.70 6.80
N ILE A 57 9.81 -5.70 7.68
CA ILE A 57 9.71 -6.61 8.82
C ILE A 57 9.46 -8.06 8.37
N LEU A 58 8.50 -8.26 7.46
CA LEU A 58 8.07 -9.60 7.04
C LEU A 58 8.99 -10.21 5.97
N ARG A 59 9.66 -9.40 5.15
CA ARG A 59 10.64 -9.80 4.13
C ARG A 59 10.20 -11.01 3.28
N GLN A 60 10.64 -12.23 3.64
CA GLN A 60 10.34 -13.49 2.94
C GLN A 60 8.98 -14.10 3.30
N ARG A 61 8.35 -13.64 4.39
CA ARG A 61 6.98 -14.00 4.82
C ARG A 61 5.95 -12.96 4.40
N SER A 62 6.33 -12.00 3.55
CA SER A 62 5.41 -10.93 3.17
C SER A 62 4.18 -11.51 2.48
N PRO A 63 2.97 -11.02 2.80
CA PRO A 63 1.70 -11.61 2.39
C PRO A 63 1.40 -11.42 0.89
N TRP A 64 2.38 -11.03 0.07
CA TRP A 64 2.21 -10.70 -1.34
C TRP A 64 3.52 -10.82 -2.14
N LYS A 65 3.42 -11.30 -3.38
CA LYS A 65 4.58 -11.65 -4.20
C LYS A 65 5.11 -10.42 -4.93
N VAL A 66 6.24 -9.87 -4.48
CA VAL A 66 6.97 -8.82 -5.21
C VAL A 66 8.43 -9.21 -5.37
N ARG A 67 8.98 -8.90 -6.54
CA ARG A 67 10.32 -9.30 -6.97
C ARG A 67 11.43 -8.74 -6.08
N SER A 68 11.25 -7.54 -5.50
CA SER A 68 12.22 -6.90 -4.62
C SER A 68 11.53 -6.24 -3.43
N VAL A 69 11.82 -6.75 -2.22
CA VAL A 69 11.30 -6.23 -0.95
C VAL A 69 11.76 -4.79 -0.70
N GLY A 70 13.04 -4.50 -0.97
CA GLY A 70 13.63 -3.19 -0.71
C GLY A 70 13.10 -2.11 -1.65
N PHE A 71 12.93 -2.43 -2.93
CA PHE A 71 12.36 -1.50 -3.91
C PHE A 71 10.93 -1.10 -3.54
N ASP A 72 10.09 -2.07 -3.20
CA ASP A 72 8.70 -1.80 -2.87
C ASP A 72 8.54 -1.01 -1.55
N ALA A 73 9.34 -1.35 -0.53
CA ALA A 73 9.41 -0.58 0.71
C ALA A 73 9.88 0.87 0.47
N PHE A 74 10.87 1.07 -0.41
CA PHE A 74 11.34 2.40 -0.78
C PHE A 74 10.23 3.23 -1.44
N ILE A 75 9.57 2.68 -2.45
CA ILE A 75 8.48 3.38 -3.16
C ILE A 75 7.34 3.74 -2.21
N SER A 76 6.91 2.82 -1.36
CA SER A 76 5.80 3.04 -0.43
C SER A 76 6.09 4.10 0.63
N ILE A 77 7.31 4.12 1.19
CA ILE A 77 7.73 5.17 2.13
C ILE A 77 7.84 6.53 1.41
N CYS A 78 8.48 6.58 0.24
CA CYS A 78 8.58 7.79 -0.56
C CYS A 78 7.19 8.33 -0.94
N TRP A 79 6.24 7.45 -1.28
CA TRP A 79 4.88 7.82 -1.62
C TRP A 79 4.15 8.44 -0.43
N GLY A 80 4.23 7.82 0.76
CA GLY A 80 3.60 8.36 1.96
C GLY A 80 4.20 9.70 2.42
N ILE A 81 5.52 9.83 2.39
CA ILE A 81 6.19 11.10 2.72
C ILE A 81 5.88 12.17 1.67
N GLY A 82 5.93 11.81 0.38
CA GLY A 82 5.66 12.70 -0.73
C GLY A 82 4.25 13.26 -0.68
N LEU A 83 3.23 12.41 -0.45
CA LEU A 83 1.84 12.85 -0.31
C LEU A 83 1.64 13.83 0.84
N LEU A 84 2.22 13.57 2.02
CA LEU A 84 2.15 14.50 3.14
C LEU A 84 2.84 15.83 2.80
N SER A 85 4.03 15.77 2.21
CA SER A 85 4.78 16.97 1.82
C SER A 85 4.00 17.82 0.82
N THR A 86 3.42 17.22 -0.21
CA THR A 86 2.59 17.92 -1.20
C THR A 86 1.32 18.49 -0.56
N PHE A 87 0.66 17.74 0.32
CA PHE A 87 -0.54 18.22 1.00
C PHE A 87 -0.27 19.44 1.88
N PHE A 88 0.79 19.40 2.69
CA PHE A 88 1.21 20.54 3.50
C PHE A 88 1.67 21.72 2.64
N SER A 89 2.34 21.46 1.51
CA SER A 89 2.73 22.52 0.58
C SER A 89 1.51 23.25 0.00
N VAL A 90 0.47 22.51 -0.40
CA VAL A 90 -0.77 23.12 -0.91
C VAL A 90 -1.50 23.87 0.20
N TRP A 91 -1.56 23.29 1.40
CA TRP A 91 -2.19 23.95 2.55
C TRP A 91 -1.46 25.22 3.00
N LEU A 92 -0.13 25.27 2.89
CA LEU A 92 0.67 26.45 3.22
C LEU A 92 0.54 27.57 2.19
N LEU A 93 0.31 27.22 0.92
CA LEU A 93 0.21 28.17 -0.20
C LEU A 93 -1.19 28.78 -0.37
N LEU A 94 -2.22 28.19 0.25
CA LEU A 94 -3.62 28.63 0.23
C LEU A 94 -3.94 29.45 1.48
#